data_AF-A0A1C5LHK5-F1
#
_entry.id   AF-A0A1C5LHK5-F1
#
_cell.length_a   1.000
_cell.length_b   1.000
_cell.length_c   1.000
_cell.angle_alpha   90.00
_cell.angle_beta   90.00
_cell.angle_gamma   90.00
#
_symmetry.space_group_name_H-M   'P 1'
#
loop_
_entity.id
_entity.type
_entity.pdbx_description
1 polymer ?
#
loop_
_entity_poly.entity_id
_entity_poly.type
_entity_poly.pdbx_seq_one_letter_code
_entity_poly.pdbx_strand_id
1 'polypeptide(L)'
;MKDNVEIYTLALIRVIHDSDVYKDYKAVKNRLAQDPELKSKVNQYRKECYHLQNSGDVESLYERTQQFDRQYDELLKNPQVEEYLRCELAICRMLQQIASKVVESVELDLDDIANDIYQM
;
A
#
# COMPACT_ATOMS: atom_id res chain seq x y z
N MET A 1 -7.20 -33.30 -5.47
CA MET A 1 -6.17 -32.79 -4.56
C MET A 1 -6.25 -31.28 -4.61
N LYS A 2 -6.49 -30.60 -3.50
CA LYS A 2 -6.23 -29.15 -3.47
C LYS A 2 -4.73 -28.98 -3.64
N ASP A 3 -4.35 -28.08 -4.53
CA ASP A 3 -2.94 -27.82 -4.80
C ASP A 3 -2.27 -27.40 -3.47
N ASN A 4 -1.11 -27.97 -3.15
CA ASN A 4 -0.44 -27.68 -1.87
C ASN A 4 -0.16 -26.18 -1.76
N VAL A 5 0.11 -25.53 -2.88
CA VAL A 5 0.29 -24.07 -2.99
C VAL A 5 -0.96 -23.32 -2.50
N GLU A 6 -2.16 -23.76 -2.90
CA GLU A 6 -3.43 -23.14 -2.46
C GLU A 6 -3.61 -23.28 -0.94
N ILE A 7 -3.30 -24.46 -0.39
CA ILE A 7 -3.42 -24.73 1.05
C ILE A 7 -2.49 -23.80 1.85
N TYR A 8 -1.22 -23.70 1.45
CA TYR A 8 -0.25 -22.84 2.14
C TYR A 8 -0.53 -21.35 1.94
N THR A 9 -1.11 -20.97 0.80
CA THR A 9 -1.57 -19.60 0.57
C THR A 9 -2.70 -19.23 1.53
N LEU A 10 -3.68 -20.12 1.71
CA LEU A 10 -4.76 -19.92 2.69
C LEU A 10 -4.22 -19.86 4.13
N ALA A 11 -3.23 -20.68 4.46
CA ALA A 11 -2.56 -20.64 5.76
C ALA A 11 -1.86 -19.29 5.99
N LEU A 12 -1.13 -18.79 4.98
CA LEU A 12 -0.47 -17.49 5.03
C LEU A 12 -1.49 -16.34 5.19
N ILE A 13 -2.59 -16.36 4.44
CA ILE A 13 -3.69 -15.39 4.57
C ILE A 13 -4.23 -15.36 6.00
N ARG A 14 -4.41 -16.53 6.61
CA ARG A 14 -4.88 -16.64 8.00
C ARG A 14 -3.89 -16.00 8.98
N VAL A 15 -2.59 -16.29 8.83
CA VAL A 15 -1.54 -15.71 9.68
C VAL A 15 -1.47 -14.19 9.51
N ILE A 16 -1.63 -13.68 8.28
CA ILE A 16 -1.71 -12.24 8.00
C ILE A 16 -2.90 -11.63 8.74
N HIS A 17 -4.08 -12.26 8.69
CA HIS A 17 -5.26 -11.79 9.42
C HIS A 17 -5.09 -11.79 10.94
N ASP A 18 -4.34 -12.76 11.47
CA ASP A 18 -4.05 -12.88 12.89
C ASP A 18 -2.90 -11.98 13.36
N SER A 19 -2.14 -11.36 12.44
CA SER A 19 -1.07 -10.43 12.77
C SER A 19 -1.58 -9.16 13.44
N ASP A 20 -0.79 -8.63 14.37
CA ASP A 20 -1.11 -7.37 15.04
C ASP A 20 -1.20 -6.21 14.04
N VAL A 21 -0.34 -6.21 13.02
CA VAL A 21 -0.35 -5.23 11.93
C VAL A 21 -1.71 -5.17 11.23
N TYR A 22 -2.31 -6.33 10.92
CA TYR A 22 -3.62 -6.38 10.28
C TYR A 22 -4.76 -6.01 11.24
N LYS A 23 -4.67 -6.44 12.50
CA LYS A 23 -5.68 -6.10 13.54
C LYS A 23 -5.69 -4.60 13.82
N ASP A 24 -4.53 -3.98 13.94
CA ASP A 24 -4.37 -2.54 14.13
C ASP A 24 -4.94 -1.78 12.94
N TYR A 25 -4.57 -2.17 11.71
CA TYR A 25 -5.16 -1.61 10.48
C TYR A 25 -6.69 -1.72 10.47
N LYS A 26 -7.24 -2.87 10.86
CA LYS A 26 -8.69 -3.07 10.90
C LYS A 26 -9.36 -2.19 11.97
N ALA A 27 -8.72 -2.01 13.12
CA ALA A 27 -9.23 -1.14 14.18
C ALA A 27 -9.30 0.32 13.72
N VAL A 28 -8.21 0.86 13.15
CA VAL A 28 -8.17 2.25 12.66
C VAL A 28 -9.09 2.45 11.46
N LYS A 29 -9.22 1.45 10.56
CA LYS A 29 -10.17 1.47 9.44
C LYS A 29 -11.61 1.56 9.93
N ASN A 30 -11.96 0.82 10.98
CA ASN A 30 -13.30 0.86 11.56
C ASN A 30 -13.58 2.19 12.25
N ARG A 31 -12.60 2.76 12.97
CA ARG A 31 -12.71 4.10 13.56
C ARG A 31 -12.92 5.16 12.48
N LEU A 32 -12.12 5.15 11.41
CA LEU A 32 -12.25 6.08 10.30
C LEU A 32 -13.60 5.93 9.57
N ALA A 33 -14.18 4.72 9.55
CA ALA A 33 -15.49 4.49 8.96
C ALA A 33 -16.66 5.10 9.75
N GLN A 34 -16.45 5.49 11.00
CA GLN A 34 -17.46 6.20 11.81
C GLN A 34 -17.62 7.67 11.39
N ASP A 35 -16.64 8.22 10.66
CA ASP A 35 -16.69 9.55 10.07
C ASP A 35 -16.62 9.47 8.53
N PRO A 36 -17.78 9.46 7.84
CA PRO A 36 -17.83 9.35 6.38
C PRO A 36 -17.16 10.51 5.66
N GLU A 37 -17.19 11.72 6.22
CA GLU A 37 -16.63 12.91 5.61
C GLU A 37 -15.09 12.86 5.66
N LEU A 38 -14.55 12.53 6.84
CA LEU A 38 -13.12 12.35 7.03
C LEU A 38 -12.59 11.20 6.15
N LYS A 39 -13.31 10.08 6.10
CA LYS A 39 -12.99 8.95 5.22
C LYS A 39 -12.97 9.35 3.75
N SER A 40 -13.89 10.20 3.30
CA SER A 40 -13.90 10.69 1.92
C SER A 40 -12.64 11.50 1.60
N LYS A 41 -12.24 12.41 2.50
CA LYS A 41 -11.02 13.22 2.35
C LYS A 41 -9.76 12.34 2.32
N VAL A 42 -9.67 11.36 3.21
CA VAL A 42 -8.56 10.37 3.23
C VAL A 42 -8.53 9.54 1.94
N ASN A 43 -9.68 9.09 1.45
CA ASN A 43 -9.71 8.34 0.19
C ASN A 43 -9.28 9.18 -1.01
N GLN A 44 -9.61 10.47 -1.02
CA GLN A 44 -9.14 11.39 -2.06
C GLN A 44 -7.62 11.54 -2.00
N TYR A 45 -7.07 11.79 -0.81
CA TYR A 45 -5.62 11.82 -0.57
C TYR A 45 -4.93 10.55 -1.11
N ARG A 46 -5.47 9.36 -0.80
CA ARG A 46 -4.92 8.08 -1.25
C ARG A 46 -4.93 7.91 -2.77
N LYS A 47 -6.00 8.35 -3.44
CA LYS A 47 -6.09 8.31 -4.91
C LYS A 47 -5.02 9.18 -5.54
N GLU A 48 -4.86 10.40 -5.04
CA GLU A 48 -3.84 11.32 -5.51
C GLU A 48 -2.43 10.76 -5.28
N CYS A 49 -2.15 10.17 -4.10
CA CYS A 49 -0.87 9.47 -3.87
C CYS A 49 -0.63 8.34 -4.88
N TYR A 50 -1.66 7.55 -5.19
CA TYR A 50 -1.56 6.46 -6.17
C TYR A 50 -1.31 6.99 -7.58
N HIS A 51 -1.98 8.07 -7.98
CA HIS A 51 -1.73 8.72 -9.26
C HIS A 51 -0.31 9.29 -9.33
N LEU A 52 0.14 9.98 -8.27
CA LEU A 52 1.47 10.56 -8.18
C LEU A 52 2.57 9.49 -8.29
N GLN A 53 2.40 8.35 -7.61
CA GLN A 53 3.38 7.27 -7.64
C GLN A 53 3.45 6.53 -8.99
N ASN A 54 2.36 6.54 -9.76
CA ASN A 54 2.28 5.84 -11.06
C ASN A 54 2.47 6.75 -12.28
N SER A 55 2.39 8.07 -12.11
CA SER A 55 2.69 9.03 -13.17
C SER A 55 4.19 9.32 -13.14
N GLY A 56 4.96 8.63 -13.99
CA GLY A 56 6.42 8.76 -14.08
C GLY A 56 6.93 10.11 -14.63
N ASP A 57 6.21 11.19 -14.41
CA ASP A 57 6.49 12.52 -14.96
C ASP A 57 7.09 13.45 -13.90
N VAL A 58 8.41 13.37 -13.75
CA VAL A 58 9.20 13.96 -12.65
C VAL A 58 9.04 15.49 -12.52
N GLU A 59 8.79 16.20 -13.63
CA GLU A 59 8.64 17.65 -13.65
C GLU A 59 7.27 18.11 -13.12
N SER A 60 6.19 17.37 -13.38
CA SER A 60 4.86 17.66 -12.81
C SER A 60 4.71 17.18 -11.36
N LEU A 61 5.62 16.32 -10.86
CA LEU A 61 5.61 15.86 -9.47
C LEU A 61 5.88 16.98 -8.47
N TYR A 62 6.82 17.91 -8.73
CA TYR A 62 7.21 18.91 -7.73
C TYR A 62 6.10 19.94 -7.45
N GLU A 63 5.50 20.51 -8.50
CA GLU A 63 4.40 21.47 -8.35
C GLU A 63 3.14 20.82 -7.78
N ARG A 64 2.83 19.58 -8.20
CA ARG A 64 1.72 18.81 -7.64
C ARG A 64 1.95 18.48 -6.17
N THR A 65 3.17 18.12 -5.78
CA THR A 65 3.51 17.82 -4.37
C THR A 65 3.33 19.06 -3.48
N GLN A 66 3.73 20.25 -3.92
CA GLN A 66 3.54 21.46 -3.11
C GLN A 66 2.08 21.91 -2.94
N GLN A 67 1.23 21.69 -3.95
CA GLN A 67 -0.21 21.93 -3.81
C GLN A 67 -0.84 20.85 -2.91
N PHE A 68 -0.41 19.60 -3.08
CA PHE A 68 -0.85 18.45 -2.31
C PHE A 68 -0.56 18.62 -0.81
N ASP A 69 0.67 19.00 -0.45
CA ASP A 69 1.06 19.23 0.94
C ASP A 69 0.21 20.33 1.57
N ARG A 70 -0.03 21.45 0.89
CA ARG A 70 -0.87 22.53 1.41
C ARG A 70 -2.34 22.14 1.57
N GLN A 71 -2.86 21.29 0.68
CA GLN A 71 -4.26 20.90 0.66
C GLN A 71 -4.60 19.86 1.74
N TYR A 72 -3.62 19.03 2.10
CA TYR A 72 -3.79 17.93 3.05
C TYR A 72 -3.03 18.10 4.37
N ASP A 73 -2.29 19.20 4.58
CA ASP A 73 -1.59 19.50 5.84
C ASP A 73 -2.53 19.44 7.06
N GLU A 74 -3.71 20.06 6.98
CA GLU A 74 -4.71 19.97 8.05
C GLU A 74 -5.31 18.57 8.23
N LEU A 75 -5.41 17.81 7.13
CA LEU A 75 -5.89 16.42 7.18
C LEU A 75 -4.87 15.51 7.86
N LEU A 76 -3.57 15.70 7.58
CA LEU A 76 -2.47 14.93 8.17
C LEU A 76 -2.24 15.28 9.64
N LYS A 77 -2.61 16.49 10.08
CA LYS A 77 -2.62 16.87 11.51
C LYS A 77 -3.70 16.16 12.33
N ASN A 78 -4.68 15.53 11.68
CA ASN A 78 -5.68 14.76 12.40
C ASN A 78 -5.06 13.43 12.88
N PRO A 79 -4.98 13.19 14.20
CA PRO A 79 -4.32 11.99 14.73
C PRO A 79 -4.99 10.69 14.27
N GLN A 80 -6.31 10.71 13.99
CA GLN A 80 -7.01 9.54 13.46
C GLN A 80 -6.61 9.23 12.02
N VAL A 81 -6.34 10.26 11.21
CA VAL A 81 -5.88 10.11 9.83
C VAL A 81 -4.43 9.64 9.81
N GLU A 82 -3.57 10.26 10.62
CA GLU A 82 -2.17 9.87 10.76
C GLU A 82 -2.06 8.40 11.19
N GLU A 83 -2.81 8.00 12.23
CA GLU A 83 -2.83 6.61 12.71
C GLU A 83 -3.30 5.65 11.61
N TYR A 84 -4.35 6.01 10.86
CA TYR A 84 -4.86 5.23 9.74
C TYR A 84 -3.82 5.03 8.63
N LEU A 85 -3.21 6.12 8.15
CA LEU A 85 -2.22 6.08 7.07
C LEU A 85 -0.97 5.31 7.49
N ARG A 86 -0.52 5.47 8.75
CA ARG A 86 0.62 4.73 9.30
C ARG A 86 0.35 3.22 9.34
N CYS A 87 -0.81 2.81 9.84
CA CYS A 87 -1.19 1.39 9.87
C CYS A 87 -1.39 0.84 8.46
N GLU A 88 -1.94 1.63 7.54
CA GLU A 88 -2.08 1.24 6.14
C GLU A 88 -0.71 1.00 5.48
N LEU A 89 0.23 1.91 5.68
CA LEU A 89 1.59 1.76 5.18
C LEU A 89 2.27 0.51 5.77
N ALA A 90 2.06 0.24 7.05
CA ALA A 90 2.63 -0.95 7.71
C ALA A 90 2.12 -2.26 7.09
N ILE A 91 0.80 -2.38 6.84
CA ILE A 91 0.25 -3.58 6.19
C ILE A 91 0.70 -3.68 4.73
N CYS A 92 0.75 -2.57 3.98
CA CYS A 92 1.27 -2.56 2.61
C CYS A 92 2.73 -3.04 2.55
N ARG A 93 3.59 -2.56 3.45
CA ARG A 93 5.00 -3.00 3.52
C ARG A 93 5.13 -4.48 3.85
N MET A 94 4.32 -4.98 4.79
CA MET A 94 4.33 -6.40 5.12
C MET A 94 3.93 -7.27 3.91
N LEU A 95 2.89 -6.87 3.17
CA LEU A 95 2.44 -7.57 1.97
C LEU A 95 3.48 -7.49 0.84
N GLN A 96 4.10 -6.33 0.63
CA GLN A 96 5.18 -6.16 -0.34
C GLN A 96 6.37 -7.07 -0.01
N GLN A 97 6.81 -7.12 1.24
CA GLN A 97 7.91 -8.00 1.66
C GLN A 97 7.58 -9.49 1.44
N ILE A 98 6.34 -9.90 1.71
CA ILE A 98 5.88 -11.27 1.45
C ILE A 98 5.92 -11.55 -0.06
N ALA A 99 5.37 -10.66 -0.88
CA ALA A 99 5.36 -10.80 -2.33
C ALA A 99 6.78 -10.84 -2.92
N SER A 100 7.65 -9.91 -2.51
CA SER A 100 9.06 -9.88 -2.93
C SER A 100 9.77 -11.17 -2.56
N LYS A 101 9.62 -11.68 -1.33
CA LYS A 101 10.22 -12.96 -0.93
C LYS A 101 9.73 -14.14 -1.75
N VAL A 102 8.44 -14.17 -2.10
CA VAL A 102 7.89 -15.22 -2.96
C VAL A 102 8.48 -15.12 -4.36
N VAL A 103 8.51 -13.93 -4.95
CA VAL A 103 9.07 -13.69 -6.28
C VAL A 103 10.57 -13.99 -6.32
N GLU A 104 11.35 -13.50 -5.37
CA GLU A 104 12.80 -13.77 -5.23
C GLU A 104 13.10 -15.25 -5.00
N SER A 105 12.20 -15.99 -4.34
CA SER A 105 12.39 -17.43 -4.07
C SER A 105 12.12 -18.31 -5.28
N VAL A 106 11.41 -17.80 -6.28
CA VAL A 106 11.14 -18.50 -7.53
C VAL A 106 12.16 -17.99 -8.53
N GLU A 107 12.99 -18.88 -9.07
CA GLU A 107 13.83 -18.59 -10.23
C GLU A 107 12.92 -18.31 -11.43
N LEU A 108 12.43 -17.09 -11.52
CA LEU A 108 11.77 -16.57 -12.70
C LEU A 108 12.86 -15.85 -13.50
N ASP A 109 13.00 -16.15 -14.78
CA ASP A 109 13.92 -15.47 -15.72
C ASP A 109 13.47 -14.00 -16.01
N LEU A 110 12.94 -13.31 -14.99
CA LEU A 110 12.54 -11.92 -15.04
C LEU A 110 13.74 -11.00 -15.21
N ASP A 111 14.91 -11.40 -14.70
CA ASP A 111 16.16 -10.67 -14.87
C ASP A 111 16.63 -10.68 -16.34
N ASP A 112 16.42 -11.79 -17.07
CA ASP A 112 16.74 -11.89 -18.50
C ASP A 112 15.81 -10.99 -19.34
N ILE A 113 14.52 -10.96 -19.00
CA ILE A 113 13.53 -10.11 -19.69
C ILE A 113 13.75 -8.63 -19.38
N ALA A 114 14.09 -8.27 -18.13
CA ALA A 114 14.38 -6.89 -17.76
C ALA A 114 15.64 -6.38 -18.50
N ASN A 115 16.67 -7.21 -18.61
CA ASN A 115 17.89 -6.85 -19.37
C ASN A 115 17.62 -6.64 -20.86
N ASP A 116 16.72 -7.41 -21.49
CA ASP A 116 16.33 -7.20 -22.90
C ASP A 116 15.56 -5.90 -23.13
N ILE A 117 14.79 -5.42 -22.14
CA ILE A 117 14.02 -4.17 -22.25
C ILE A 117 14.93 -2.94 -22.07
N TYR A 118 15.92 -3.00 -21.18
CA TYR A 118 16.82 -1.88 -20.90
C TYR A 118 18.07 -1.81 -21.81
N GLN A 119 18.22 -2.77 -22.74
CA GLN A 119 19.25 -2.73 -23.80
C GLN A 119 18.73 -2.34 -25.19
N MET A 120 17.46 -1.93 -25.32
CA MET A 120 16.89 -1.27 -26.51
C MET A 120 16.68 0.23 -26.31
#